data_AF-A0A2V8YH95-F1
#
_entry.id   AF-A0A2V8YH95-F1
#
_cell.length_a   1.000
_cell.length_b   1.000
_cell.length_c   1.000
_cell.angle_alpha   90.00
_cell.angle_beta   90.00
_cell.angle_gamma   90.00
#
_symmetry.space_group_name_H-M   'P 1'
#
loop_
_entity.id
_entity.type
_entity.pdbx_description
1 polymer ?
#
loop_
_entity_poly.entity_id
_entity_poly.type
_entity_poly.pdbx_seq_one_letter_code
_entity_poly.pdbx_strand_id
1 'polypeptide(L)'
;MARLPRHTLLLILGLPVVSAAPPGRVYAQLVRQGTTTPGQQAATGQNSMKSQTSLGKKRLSQEVQLTGDASWMDTGIDVQPGEHVVITATGKLRYSEAKEDNGPDGLARGFRDLLRILPFNEAGRGALIGRIGDKDVAQPFLIGSHRDVVAPIAGYLTLGINQTSDDTGSGTYVVQIEVYAPEDGQAHTVAKQLGSIPGIDSALFSKIPRRVSDKQGHPGDMVNFLILGSEPAMQQVFTAAGWVKVDADVQDAILHGVLESISKESYVTMPMSQLYLFGRPQDYGWAHAEPISVVKTRNHLRIWKAPYQVHGETLWVGAATHDIGLERDQRNNGITHKIDPDIDLERDYLEKTLSSTGLVSEITYLLPDHPLKEATTATGGSFHSNGKVLVLKLAESATTLSILKRRASRCSARVGLLRNLRCGVLGIFYFSGSNSNSMTRSTSSACASGSFSTSPPLTTLTSTVVPSRNNFAERTPRGMPASASNG
;
A
#
# COMPACT_ATOMS: atom_id res chain seq x y z
N MET A 1 -35.10 -91.97 -4.83
CA MET A 1 -35.37 -90.70 -5.54
C MET A 1 -34.06 -90.24 -6.18
N ALA A 2 -34.08 -90.06 -7.49
CA ALA A 2 -32.92 -89.91 -8.35
C ALA A 2 -32.61 -88.43 -8.68
N ARG A 3 -31.31 -88.16 -8.85
CA ARG A 3 -30.58 -87.06 -9.54
C ARG A 3 -31.36 -85.84 -10.07
N LEU A 4 -30.82 -84.63 -9.83
CA LEU A 4 -30.20 -83.73 -10.85
C LEU A 4 -29.48 -82.52 -10.18
N PRO A 5 -28.57 -81.79 -10.86
CA PRO A 5 -27.30 -81.33 -10.28
C PRO A 5 -27.03 -79.80 -10.25
N ARG A 6 -25.92 -79.49 -9.57
CA ARG A 6 -24.93 -78.39 -9.69
C ARG A 6 -25.12 -77.35 -10.81
N HIS A 7 -25.12 -76.08 -10.40
CA HIS A 7 -24.34 -75.01 -11.04
C HIS A 7 -23.73 -74.09 -9.98
N THR A 8 -22.42 -74.23 -9.76
CA THR A 8 -21.60 -73.28 -9.00
C THR A 8 -20.86 -72.42 -10.00
N LEU A 9 -21.23 -71.14 -10.09
CA LEU A 9 -20.57 -70.17 -10.95
C LEU A 9 -19.33 -69.61 -10.21
N LEU A 10 -18.15 -70.12 -10.57
CA LEU A 10 -16.86 -69.61 -10.11
C LEU A 10 -16.45 -68.44 -11.02
N LEU A 11 -16.47 -67.21 -10.52
CA LEU A 11 -16.00 -66.04 -11.26
C LEU A 11 -14.50 -65.87 -11.00
N ILE A 12 -13.67 -66.37 -11.93
CA ILE A 12 -12.22 -66.14 -11.95
C ILE A 12 -11.98 -64.82 -12.70
N LEU A 13 -11.64 -63.76 -11.96
CA LEU A 13 -11.11 -62.52 -12.54
C LEU A 13 -9.63 -62.71 -12.88
N GLY A 14 -9.34 -63.08 -14.12
CA GLY A 14 -8.00 -63.02 -14.70
C GLY A 14 -7.66 -61.57 -15.08
N LEU A 15 -6.68 -60.98 -14.40
CA LEU A 15 -6.05 -59.73 -14.80
C LEU A 15 -4.96 -60.03 -15.86
N PRO A 16 -5.03 -59.49 -17.08
CA PRO A 16 -3.92 -59.58 -18.01
C PRO A 16 -2.82 -58.58 -17.61
N VAL A 17 -1.64 -59.12 -17.27
CA VAL A 17 -0.40 -58.34 -17.14
C VAL A 17 0.06 -57.97 -18.56
N VAL A 18 -0.18 -56.73 -18.97
CA VAL A 18 0.45 -56.15 -20.16
C VAL A 18 1.80 -55.58 -19.74
N SER A 19 2.87 -56.24 -20.17
CA SER A 19 4.25 -55.75 -20.08
C SER A 19 4.43 -54.62 -21.11
N ALA A 20 4.53 -53.38 -20.63
CA ALA A 20 4.88 -52.23 -21.47
C ALA A 20 6.40 -51.99 -21.39
N ALA A 21 7.09 -52.27 -22.49
CA ALA A 21 8.49 -51.91 -22.69
C ALA A 21 8.65 -50.37 -22.82
N PRO A 22 9.74 -49.76 -22.33
CA PRO A 22 9.95 -48.33 -22.45
C PRO A 22 10.32 -47.95 -23.90
N PRO A 23 9.70 -46.90 -24.49
CA PRO A 23 10.13 -46.39 -25.78
C PRO A 23 11.47 -45.65 -25.65
N GLY A 24 12.31 -45.85 -26.67
CA GLY A 24 13.67 -45.32 -26.77
C GLY A 24 13.74 -43.79 -26.74
N ARG A 25 14.85 -43.30 -26.19
CA ARG A 25 15.22 -41.89 -26.15
C ARG A 25 15.39 -41.34 -27.57
N VAL A 26 14.46 -40.49 -28.00
CA VAL A 26 14.66 -39.60 -29.14
C VAL A 26 15.22 -38.29 -28.61
N TYR A 27 16.50 -38.03 -28.91
CA TYR A 27 17.12 -36.72 -28.73
C TYR A 27 16.56 -35.76 -29.79
N ALA A 28 15.77 -34.77 -29.37
CA ALA A 28 15.50 -33.59 -30.18
C ALA A 28 16.49 -32.49 -29.77
N GLN A 29 17.52 -32.29 -30.59
CA GLN A 29 18.39 -31.13 -30.57
C GLN A 29 17.58 -29.88 -30.95
N LEU A 30 17.47 -28.92 -30.03
CA LEU A 30 17.16 -27.54 -30.37
C LEU A 30 18.45 -26.73 -30.37
N VAL A 31 18.83 -26.38 -31.59
CA VAL A 31 19.96 -25.53 -31.99
C VAL A 31 19.84 -24.16 -31.30
N ARG A 32 20.83 -23.80 -30.47
CA ARG A 32 21.15 -22.39 -30.20
C ARG A 32 22.39 -22.03 -31.01
N GLN A 33 22.19 -21.10 -31.93
CA GLN A 33 23.22 -20.48 -32.74
C GLN A 33 24.24 -19.79 -31.83
N GLY A 34 25.52 -20.04 -32.12
CA GLY A 34 26.63 -19.41 -31.44
C GLY A 34 26.75 -17.94 -31.82
N THR A 35 27.14 -17.12 -30.85
CA THR A 35 27.86 -15.88 -31.12
C THR A 35 29.03 -15.83 -30.15
N THR A 36 30.19 -15.77 -30.79
CA THR A 36 31.57 -15.77 -30.33
C THR A 36 31.90 -14.82 -29.17
N THR A 37 32.63 -15.36 -28.19
CA THR A 37 33.49 -14.66 -27.24
C THR A 37 34.58 -13.84 -27.95
N PRO A 38 34.86 -12.61 -27.52
CA PRO A 38 36.19 -12.03 -27.67
C PRO A 38 36.88 -11.84 -26.31
N GLY A 39 38.02 -12.51 -26.17
CA GLY A 39 39.25 -11.96 -25.60
C GLY A 39 39.24 -11.46 -24.15
N GLN A 40 39.76 -12.29 -23.26
CA GLN A 40 40.47 -11.81 -22.07
C GLN A 40 41.63 -10.91 -22.51
N GLN A 41 41.52 -9.61 -22.25
CA GLN A 41 42.67 -8.72 -22.07
C GLN A 41 42.72 -8.30 -20.60
N ALA A 42 43.86 -8.63 -19.98
CA ALA A 42 44.21 -8.25 -18.63
C ALA A 42 44.27 -6.71 -18.53
N ALA A 43 43.38 -6.15 -17.72
CA ALA A 43 43.48 -4.77 -17.26
C ALA A 43 44.00 -4.78 -15.81
N THR A 44 45.17 -4.19 -15.66
CA THR A 44 45.92 -3.89 -14.45
C THR A 44 45.06 -3.27 -13.34
N GLY A 45 45.36 -3.67 -12.11
CA GLY A 45 44.65 -3.28 -10.90
C GLY A 45 44.50 -1.78 -10.72
N GLN A 46 43.26 -1.38 -10.45
CA GLN A 46 42.95 -0.14 -9.75
C GLN A 46 42.18 -0.51 -8.48
N ASN A 47 42.70 -0.02 -7.35
CA ASN A 47 42.07 -0.03 -6.04
C ASN A 47 40.66 0.55 -6.13
N SER A 48 39.64 -0.31 -6.18
CA SER A 48 38.29 0.08 -5.79
C SER A 48 38.26 0.19 -4.27
N MET A 49 38.55 1.38 -3.76
CA MET A 49 38.07 1.77 -2.44
C MET A 49 36.55 1.60 -2.46
N LYS A 50 36.04 0.61 -1.73
CA LYS A 50 34.62 0.48 -1.42
C LYS A 50 34.19 1.80 -0.78
N SER A 51 33.43 2.61 -1.51
CA SER A 51 32.65 3.68 -0.91
C SER A 51 31.64 3.02 0.01
N GLN A 52 31.98 2.89 1.29
CA GLN A 52 30.98 2.60 2.33
C GLN A 52 30.07 3.82 2.36
N THR A 53 28.89 3.71 1.76
CA THR A 53 27.78 4.62 2.06
C THR A 53 27.63 4.63 3.57
N SER A 54 27.72 5.80 4.21
CA SER A 54 27.46 5.89 5.64
C SER A 54 26.03 5.39 5.89
N LEU A 55 25.79 4.58 6.92
CA LEU A 55 24.43 4.16 7.26
C LEU A 55 23.64 5.27 7.96
N GLY A 56 24.15 6.50 7.99
CA GLY A 56 23.67 7.56 8.89
C GLY A 56 24.13 7.38 10.34
N LYS A 57 23.47 8.09 11.27
CA LYS A 57 23.80 8.03 12.70
C LYS A 57 23.10 6.82 13.34
N LYS A 58 23.87 5.94 13.99
CA LYS A 58 23.31 4.83 14.79
C LYS A 58 22.40 5.38 15.88
N ARG A 59 21.13 4.97 15.87
CA ARG A 59 20.11 5.32 16.85
C ARG A 59 20.11 4.34 18.02
N LEU A 60 20.17 3.04 17.75
CA LEU A 60 20.20 2.00 18.76
C LEU A 60 20.95 0.75 18.29
N SER A 61 21.28 -0.11 19.26
CA SER A 61 21.92 -1.40 19.09
C SER A 61 21.41 -2.35 20.16
N GLN A 62 20.93 -3.53 19.78
CA GLN A 62 20.36 -4.51 20.70
C GLN A 62 20.73 -5.93 20.24
N GLU A 63 21.13 -6.78 21.18
CA GLU A 63 21.29 -8.21 20.94
C GLU A 63 20.07 -8.95 21.50
N VAL A 64 19.54 -9.90 20.75
CA VAL A 64 18.44 -10.77 21.19
C VAL A 64 18.76 -12.23 20.86
N GLN A 65 18.12 -13.13 21.60
CA GLN A 65 18.29 -14.56 21.44
C GLN A 65 16.96 -15.22 21.03
N LEU A 66 16.94 -15.93 19.89
CA LEU A 66 15.77 -16.68 19.42
C LEU A 66 16.00 -18.17 19.62
N THR A 67 15.18 -18.80 20.45
CA THR A 67 15.18 -20.25 20.64
C THR A 67 14.43 -20.95 19.51
N GLY A 68 14.84 -22.17 19.17
CA GLY A 68 14.30 -22.91 18.02
C GLY A 68 12.81 -23.25 18.09
N ASP A 69 12.21 -23.21 19.28
CA ASP A 69 10.78 -23.39 19.53
C ASP A 69 9.96 -22.10 19.36
N ALA A 70 10.61 -20.94 19.31
CA ALA A 70 9.95 -19.66 19.05
C ALA A 70 9.60 -19.55 17.56
N SER A 71 8.32 -19.38 17.22
CA SER A 71 7.93 -19.05 15.84
C SER A 71 8.17 -17.57 15.53
N TRP A 72 7.79 -16.69 16.46
CA TRP A 72 7.95 -15.24 16.37
C TRP A 72 8.30 -14.66 17.76
N MET A 73 9.14 -13.64 17.78
CA MET A 73 9.57 -12.88 18.95
C MET A 73 9.46 -11.38 18.66
N ASP A 74 8.85 -10.63 19.57
CA ASP A 74 8.88 -9.18 19.56
C ASP A 74 10.22 -8.69 20.14
N THR A 75 10.90 -7.80 19.41
CA THR A 75 12.17 -7.22 19.86
C THR A 75 11.98 -6.00 20.77
N GLY A 76 10.77 -5.42 20.78
CA GLY A 76 10.47 -4.13 21.42
C GLY A 76 11.03 -2.92 20.69
N ILE A 77 11.69 -3.12 19.54
CA ILE A 77 12.30 -2.05 18.76
C ILE A 77 11.24 -1.43 17.85
N ASP A 78 10.83 -0.21 18.17
CA ASP A 78 10.03 0.63 17.26
C ASP A 78 10.94 1.20 16.17
N VAL A 79 10.62 0.87 14.92
CA VAL A 79 11.34 1.29 13.72
C VAL A 79 10.54 2.36 13.02
N GLN A 80 11.21 3.41 12.57
CA GLN A 80 10.58 4.49 11.83
C GLN A 80 10.83 4.31 10.32
N PRO A 81 9.94 4.80 9.44
CA PRO A 81 10.18 4.72 8.01
C PRO A 81 11.51 5.40 7.64
N GLY A 82 12.19 4.89 6.63
CA GLY A 82 13.49 5.36 6.17
C GLY A 82 14.69 4.95 7.03
N GLU A 83 14.48 4.40 8.23
CA GLU A 83 15.59 3.89 9.05
C GLU A 83 16.22 2.65 8.43
N HIS A 84 17.55 2.57 8.48
CA HIS A 84 18.27 1.35 8.16
C HIS A 84 18.26 0.42 9.36
N VAL A 85 17.67 -0.77 9.19
CA VAL A 85 17.70 -1.85 10.17
C VAL A 85 18.72 -2.88 9.69
N VAL A 86 19.90 -2.87 10.33
CA VAL A 86 20.99 -3.80 10.05
C VAL A 86 20.93 -4.94 11.07
N ILE A 87 20.72 -6.14 10.57
CA ILE A 87 20.55 -7.35 11.38
C ILE A 87 21.65 -8.33 11.00
N THR A 88 22.38 -8.84 11.98
CA THR A 88 23.37 -9.90 11.79
C THR A 88 23.07 -11.03 12.75
N ALA A 89 22.99 -12.25 12.24
CA ALA A 89 22.60 -13.42 13.01
C ALA A 89 23.64 -14.52 12.92
N THR A 90 23.86 -15.20 14.05
CA THR A 90 24.71 -16.38 14.15
C THR A 90 24.01 -17.44 14.99
N GLY A 91 24.59 -18.63 15.06
CA GLY A 91 24.03 -19.75 15.82
C GLY A 91 23.53 -20.85 14.90
N LYS A 92 22.86 -21.83 15.50
CA LYS A 92 22.51 -23.09 14.85
C LYS A 92 21.17 -23.61 15.38
N LEU A 93 20.38 -24.14 14.46
CA LEU A 93 19.21 -24.94 14.76
C LEU A 93 19.41 -26.37 14.25
N ARG A 94 18.74 -27.31 14.90
CA ARG A 94 18.68 -28.72 14.50
C ARG A 94 17.23 -29.15 14.51
N TYR A 95 16.76 -29.58 13.35
CA TYR A 95 15.47 -30.22 13.18
C TYR A 95 15.59 -31.74 13.31
N SER A 96 14.52 -32.40 13.79
CA SER A 96 14.52 -33.84 14.11
C SER A 96 14.96 -34.72 12.94
N GLU A 97 14.52 -34.39 11.72
CA GLU A 97 14.82 -35.13 10.50
C GLU A 97 16.06 -34.61 9.75
N ALA A 98 16.71 -33.55 10.25
CA ALA A 98 17.83 -32.92 9.58
C ALA A 98 19.17 -33.60 9.91
N LYS A 99 19.91 -33.98 8.86
CA LYS A 99 21.24 -34.60 8.99
C LYS A 99 22.29 -33.66 9.56
N GLU A 100 22.15 -32.36 9.32
CA GLU A 100 23.08 -31.31 9.74
C GLU A 100 22.34 -30.16 10.42
N ASP A 101 23.08 -29.37 11.19
CA ASP A 101 22.56 -28.14 11.77
C ASP A 101 22.35 -27.11 10.66
N ASN A 102 21.32 -26.26 10.79
CA ASN A 102 21.10 -25.13 9.90
C ASN A 102 21.46 -23.80 10.57
N GLY A 103 22.19 -22.96 9.83
CA GLY A 103 22.42 -21.57 10.21
C GLY A 103 21.21 -20.68 9.92
N PRO A 104 21.29 -19.38 10.23
CA PRO A 104 20.20 -18.42 10.02
C PRO A 104 19.74 -18.25 8.57
N ASP A 105 20.54 -18.65 7.58
CA ASP A 105 20.11 -18.67 6.17
C ASP A 105 19.08 -19.78 5.86
N GLY A 106 18.86 -20.69 6.81
CA GLY A 106 17.94 -21.82 6.69
C GLY A 106 18.51 -22.98 5.89
N LEU A 107 17.70 -24.03 5.77
CA LEU A 107 17.99 -25.20 4.95
C LEU A 107 17.75 -24.90 3.47
N ALA A 108 18.49 -25.55 2.58
CA ALA A 108 18.15 -25.54 1.16
C ALA A 108 16.76 -26.17 0.94
N ARG A 109 15.91 -25.53 0.13
CA ARG A 109 14.56 -26.06 -0.16
C ARG A 109 14.65 -27.40 -0.89
N GLY A 110 14.20 -28.46 -0.22
CA GLY A 110 13.99 -29.76 -0.85
C GLY A 110 12.58 -29.93 -1.42
N PHE A 111 12.35 -31.00 -2.18
CA PHE A 111 11.03 -31.35 -2.71
C PHE A 111 9.92 -31.42 -1.63
N ARG A 112 10.27 -31.85 -0.41
CA ARG A 112 9.34 -31.91 0.73
C ARG A 112 9.01 -30.54 1.33
N ASP A 113 9.83 -29.52 1.10
CA ASP A 113 9.58 -28.15 1.58
C ASP A 113 8.69 -27.36 0.62
N LEU A 114 8.57 -27.79 -0.65
CA LEU A 114 7.64 -27.19 -1.62
C LEU A 114 6.16 -27.40 -1.23
N LEU A 115 5.87 -28.42 -0.42
CA LEU A 115 4.52 -28.70 0.07
C LEU A 115 4.23 -28.05 1.43
N ARG A 116 5.23 -27.45 2.07
CA ARG A 116 5.07 -26.79 3.37
C ARG A 116 4.62 -25.35 3.19
N ILE A 117 3.71 -24.93 4.05
CA ILE A 117 3.21 -23.56 4.13
C ILE A 117 4.10 -22.84 5.13
N LEU A 118 5.21 -22.29 4.66
CA LEU A 118 6.14 -21.54 5.51
C LEU A 118 5.71 -20.07 5.60
N PRO A 119 6.00 -19.38 6.72
CA PRO A 119 5.73 -17.94 6.85
C PRO A 119 6.38 -17.12 5.72
N PHE A 120 7.56 -17.53 5.24
CA PHE A 120 8.23 -16.92 4.09
C PHE A 120 8.60 -18.00 3.07
N ASN A 121 7.85 -18.05 1.96
CA ASN A 121 7.92 -19.16 1.01
C ASN A 121 9.12 -19.10 0.06
N GLU A 122 9.90 -18.02 0.02
CA GLU A 122 11.08 -17.96 -0.84
C GLU A 122 12.35 -18.50 -0.15
N ALA A 123 12.34 -18.58 1.18
CA ALA A 123 13.43 -19.17 1.96
C ALA A 123 13.07 -20.57 2.45
N GLY A 124 14.09 -21.39 2.72
CA GLY A 124 13.87 -22.70 3.30
C GLY A 124 13.57 -22.66 4.79
N ARG A 125 13.26 -23.83 5.33
CA ARG A 125 12.95 -24.03 6.74
C ARG A 125 14.11 -23.58 7.63
N GLY A 126 13.79 -22.93 8.74
CA GLY A 126 14.77 -22.48 9.73
C GLY A 126 15.48 -21.19 9.37
N ALA A 127 15.19 -20.58 8.22
CA ALA A 127 15.72 -19.26 7.90
C ALA A 127 15.22 -18.22 8.91
N LEU A 128 16.08 -17.30 9.32
CA LEU A 128 15.70 -16.15 10.11
C LEU A 128 14.94 -15.17 9.21
N ILE A 129 13.76 -14.77 9.66
CA ILE A 129 12.88 -13.84 8.96
C ILE A 129 12.52 -12.68 9.89
N GLY A 130 12.22 -11.54 9.30
CA GLY A 130 11.83 -10.32 10.01
C GLY A 130 10.49 -9.82 9.53
N ARG A 131 9.84 -8.99 10.36
CA ARG A 131 8.65 -8.23 9.98
C ARG A 131 8.69 -6.90 10.74
N ILE A 132 8.45 -5.81 10.04
CA ILE A 132 8.38 -4.46 10.62
C ILE A 132 6.95 -3.97 10.48
N GLY A 133 6.34 -3.57 11.59
CA GLY A 133 4.96 -3.10 11.63
C GLY A 133 3.99 -4.14 12.17
N ASP A 134 2.71 -3.87 12.00
CA ASP A 134 1.66 -4.69 12.57
C ASP A 134 1.56 -6.06 11.88
N LYS A 135 1.45 -7.13 12.68
CA LYS A 135 1.44 -8.52 12.22
C LYS A 135 0.39 -8.81 11.15
N ASP A 136 -0.73 -8.09 11.14
CA ASP A 136 -1.86 -8.35 10.25
C ASP A 136 -1.63 -7.75 8.85
N VAL A 137 -0.72 -6.79 8.71
CA VAL A 137 -0.47 -6.07 7.45
C VAL A 137 0.96 -6.18 6.94
N ALA A 138 1.92 -6.32 7.85
CA ALA A 138 3.33 -6.32 7.53
C ALA A 138 3.77 -7.65 6.91
N GLN A 139 4.43 -7.54 5.76
CA GLN A 139 5.01 -8.69 5.05
C GLN A 139 6.29 -9.16 5.71
N PRO A 140 6.48 -10.48 5.92
CA PRO A 140 7.75 -11.01 6.35
C PRO A 140 8.80 -10.87 5.24
N PHE A 141 10.04 -10.64 5.63
CA PHE A 141 11.19 -10.61 4.73
C PHE A 141 12.31 -11.53 5.24
N LEU A 142 13.12 -12.04 4.31
CA LEU A 142 14.29 -12.82 4.65
C LEU A 142 15.35 -11.94 5.32
N ILE A 143 15.81 -12.35 6.50
CA ILE A 143 16.99 -11.78 7.15
C ILE A 143 18.22 -12.64 6.84
N GLY A 144 18.14 -13.96 7.06
CA GLY A 144 19.31 -14.82 6.92
C GLY A 144 20.39 -14.53 7.96
N SER A 145 21.66 -14.75 7.60
CA SER A 145 22.83 -14.43 8.43
C SER A 145 23.13 -12.93 8.50
N HIS A 146 22.75 -12.16 7.49
CA HIS A 146 22.92 -10.71 7.48
C HIS A 146 21.92 -10.02 6.55
N ARG A 147 21.33 -8.92 7.02
CA ARG A 147 20.44 -8.07 6.23
C ARG A 147 20.60 -6.61 6.61
N ASP A 148 20.65 -5.74 5.61
CA ASP A 148 20.38 -4.31 5.74
C ASP A 148 19.07 -4.05 5.01
N VAL A 149 18.08 -3.50 5.71
CA VAL A 149 16.78 -3.15 5.14
C VAL A 149 16.43 -1.72 5.55
N VAL A 150 16.01 -0.92 4.57
CA VAL A 150 15.38 0.37 4.84
C VAL A 150 13.93 0.10 5.19
N ALA A 151 13.52 0.51 6.39
CA ALA A 151 12.16 0.33 6.86
C ALA A 151 11.19 1.14 5.98
N PRO A 152 10.26 0.48 5.27
CA PRO A 152 9.33 1.20 4.39
C PRO A 152 8.19 1.86 5.18
N ILE A 153 7.92 1.34 6.38
CA ILE A 153 6.81 1.72 7.25
C ILE A 153 7.26 1.76 8.72
N ALA A 154 6.47 2.43 9.54
CA ALA A 154 6.66 2.50 10.98
C ALA A 154 6.16 1.22 11.68
N GLY A 155 6.80 0.88 12.80
CA GLY A 155 6.28 -0.03 13.80
C GLY A 155 7.32 -1.01 14.34
N TYR A 156 6.84 -1.95 15.16
CA TYR A 156 7.70 -2.86 15.89
C TYR A 156 8.37 -3.88 14.96
N LEU A 157 9.67 -4.07 15.15
CA LEU A 157 10.42 -5.17 14.55
C LEU A 157 10.15 -6.46 15.32
N THR A 158 9.61 -7.46 14.62
CA THR A 158 9.50 -8.83 15.12
C THR A 158 10.41 -9.74 14.32
N LEU A 159 11.04 -10.69 15.00
CA LEU A 159 11.89 -11.72 14.39
C LEU A 159 11.18 -13.06 14.46
N GLY A 160 11.39 -13.90 13.45
CA GLY A 160 10.81 -15.23 13.43
C GLY A 160 11.75 -16.25 12.81
N ILE A 161 11.45 -17.52 13.08
CA ILE A 161 12.08 -18.64 12.40
C ILE A 161 11.10 -19.12 11.33
N ASN A 162 11.59 -19.35 10.11
CA ASN A 162 10.77 -19.78 8.99
C ASN A 162 10.36 -21.25 9.16
N GLN A 163 9.34 -21.49 9.98
CA GLN A 163 8.83 -22.81 10.37
C GLN A 163 7.36 -22.74 10.77
N THR A 164 6.71 -23.90 10.84
CA THR A 164 5.34 -24.03 11.39
C THR A 164 5.40 -24.41 12.87
N SER A 165 4.31 -24.21 13.60
CA SER A 165 4.23 -24.49 15.04
C SER A 165 4.39 -25.98 15.38
N ASP A 166 4.12 -26.86 14.42
CA ASP A 166 4.23 -28.31 14.52
C ASP A 166 5.58 -28.88 13.99
N ASP A 167 6.45 -28.03 13.43
CA ASP A 167 7.71 -28.44 12.78
C ASP A 167 8.91 -27.58 13.27
N THR A 168 9.08 -27.48 14.59
CA THR A 168 10.08 -26.60 15.24
C THR A 168 11.47 -27.23 15.37
N GLY A 169 12.49 -26.37 15.50
CA GLY A 169 13.88 -26.76 15.65
C GLY A 169 14.34 -26.70 17.11
N SER A 170 15.42 -27.39 17.43
CA SER A 170 16.14 -27.23 18.70
C SER A 170 17.41 -26.41 18.49
N GLY A 171 17.85 -25.67 19.50
CA GLY A 171 19.01 -24.77 19.40
C GLY A 171 18.62 -23.31 19.46
N THR A 172 19.51 -22.44 18.97
CA THR A 172 19.39 -21.01 19.23
C THR A 172 20.11 -20.16 18.19
N TYR A 173 19.51 -19.01 17.86
CA TYR A 173 20.16 -17.91 17.16
C TYR A 173 20.45 -16.75 18.10
N VAL A 174 21.60 -16.12 17.89
CA VAL A 174 21.97 -14.84 18.50
C VAL A 174 21.92 -13.79 17.39
N VAL A 175 21.11 -12.76 17.59
CA VAL A 175 20.79 -11.76 16.58
C VAL A 175 21.19 -10.38 17.10
N GLN A 176 22.14 -9.75 16.41
CA GLN A 176 22.52 -8.36 16.62
C GLN A 176 21.69 -7.46 15.70
N ILE A 177 21.00 -6.49 16.28
CA ILE A 177 20.15 -5.53 15.59
C ILE A 177 20.73 -4.14 15.81
N GLU A 178 20.95 -3.40 14.74
CA GLU A 178 21.38 -2.01 14.77
C GLU A 178 20.42 -1.18 13.92
N VAL A 179 19.92 -0.08 14.46
CA VAL A 179 19.05 0.83 13.70
C VAL A 179 19.76 2.17 13.52
N TYR A 180 19.77 2.66 12.29
CA TYR A 180 20.38 3.92 11.92
C TYR A 180 19.33 4.88 11.36
N ALA A 181 19.47 6.15 11.73
CA ALA A 181 18.59 7.21 11.26
C ALA A 181 18.76 7.44 9.73
N PRO A 182 17.67 7.78 9.01
CA PRO A 182 17.74 8.09 7.58
C PRO A 182 18.75 9.21 7.28
N GLU A 183 19.57 9.04 6.24
CA GLU A 183 20.58 10.03 5.82
C GLU A 183 19.97 11.40 5.46
N ASP A 184 18.75 11.42 4.91
CA ASP A 184 18.12 12.63 4.38
C ASP A 184 17.28 13.45 5.38
N GLY A 185 17.22 13.04 6.65
CA GLY A 185 16.53 13.81 7.70
C GLY A 185 15.06 14.14 7.39
N GLN A 186 14.40 13.39 6.50
CA GLN A 186 12.97 13.54 6.22
C GLN A 186 12.21 13.15 7.49
N ALA A 187 11.77 14.14 8.26
CA ALA A 187 10.92 13.92 9.41
C ALA A 187 9.56 13.40 8.90
N HIS A 188 9.28 12.13 9.18
CA HIS A 188 8.01 11.50 8.81
C HIS A 188 6.84 12.13 9.57
N THR A 189 5.70 12.30 8.90
CA THR A 189 4.51 12.89 9.51
C THR A 189 3.65 11.78 10.08
N VAL A 190 3.40 11.81 11.39
CA VAL A 190 2.31 11.03 11.97
C VAL A 190 1.00 11.62 11.46
N ALA A 191 0.23 10.82 10.73
CA ALA A 191 -1.03 11.27 10.15
C ALA A 191 -1.98 11.76 11.26
N LYS A 192 -2.58 12.95 11.07
CA LYS A 192 -3.53 13.51 12.02
C LYS A 192 -4.93 12.98 11.71
N GLN A 193 -5.56 12.34 12.70
CA GLN A 193 -7.00 12.04 12.61
C GLN A 193 -7.79 13.34 12.78
N LEU A 194 -8.56 13.70 11.76
CA LEU A 194 -9.40 14.90 11.77
C LEU A 194 -10.88 14.50 11.78
N GLY A 195 -11.73 15.39 12.29
CA GLY A 195 -13.18 15.26 12.13
C GLY A 195 -13.67 15.66 10.75
N SER A 196 -12.90 16.49 10.02
CA SER A 196 -13.16 16.88 8.64
C SER A 196 -11.91 17.42 7.96
N ILE A 197 -11.87 17.33 6.63
CA ILE A 197 -10.86 17.98 5.78
C ILE A 197 -11.58 19.08 4.98
N PRO A 198 -11.08 20.33 4.96
CA PRO A 198 -11.72 21.40 4.20
C PRO A 198 -11.98 21.01 2.73
N GLY A 199 -13.19 21.26 2.23
CA GLY A 199 -13.60 20.92 0.86
C GLY A 199 -13.97 19.45 0.63
N ILE A 200 -13.83 18.60 1.65
CA ILE A 200 -14.37 17.24 1.67
C ILE A 200 -15.68 17.27 2.47
N ASP A 201 -16.79 17.45 1.76
CA ASP A 201 -18.13 17.60 2.34
C ASP A 201 -19.19 16.81 1.54
N SER A 202 -20.44 16.79 2.03
CA SER A 202 -21.54 16.12 1.34
C SER A 202 -21.76 16.65 -0.10
N ALA A 203 -21.44 17.92 -0.37
CA ALA A 203 -21.58 18.51 -1.70
C ALA A 203 -20.55 17.93 -2.68
N LEU A 204 -19.31 17.67 -2.25
CA LEU A 204 -18.34 16.91 -3.03
C LEU A 204 -18.85 15.48 -3.29
N PHE A 205 -19.30 14.79 -2.24
CA PHE A 205 -19.74 13.40 -2.33
C PHE A 205 -20.96 13.19 -3.23
N SER A 206 -21.86 14.17 -3.32
CA SER A 206 -22.98 14.13 -4.29
C SER A 206 -22.53 14.07 -5.76
N LYS A 207 -21.29 14.47 -6.05
CA LYS A 207 -20.68 14.41 -7.40
C LYS A 207 -19.85 13.14 -7.63
N ILE A 208 -19.67 12.31 -6.62
CA ILE A 208 -18.89 11.07 -6.70
C ILE A 208 -19.88 9.91 -6.80
N PRO A 209 -19.92 9.16 -7.92
CA PRO A 209 -20.73 7.95 -7.99
C PRO A 209 -20.32 6.99 -6.86
N ARG A 210 -21.30 6.43 -6.15
CA ARG A 210 -21.05 5.55 -5.00
C ARG A 210 -20.67 4.12 -5.40
N ARG A 211 -20.83 3.80 -6.69
CA ARG A 211 -20.55 2.50 -7.31
C ARG A 211 -19.69 2.71 -8.55
N VAL A 212 -18.70 1.86 -8.73
CA VAL A 212 -18.05 1.68 -10.04
C VAL A 212 -18.95 0.81 -10.90
N SER A 213 -18.70 0.72 -12.21
CA SER A 213 -19.46 -0.14 -13.11
C SER A 213 -18.57 -0.97 -14.03
N ASP A 214 -19.10 -2.05 -14.60
CA ASP A 214 -18.47 -2.66 -15.76
C ASP A 214 -18.63 -1.79 -17.03
N LYS A 215 -18.09 -2.25 -18.15
CA LYS A 215 -18.16 -1.56 -19.45
C LYS A 215 -19.60 -1.39 -19.96
N GLN A 216 -20.51 -2.26 -19.54
CA GLN A 216 -21.93 -2.24 -19.90
C GLN A 216 -22.76 -1.37 -18.94
N GLY A 217 -22.14 -0.85 -17.87
CA GLY A 217 -22.80 0.00 -16.88
C GLY A 217 -23.44 -0.77 -15.72
N HIS A 218 -23.24 -2.09 -15.62
CA HIS A 218 -23.72 -2.84 -14.45
C HIS A 218 -22.93 -2.43 -13.21
N PRO A 219 -23.61 -2.19 -12.07
CA PRO A 219 -22.97 -1.69 -10.86
C PRO A 219 -22.04 -2.76 -10.26
N GLY A 220 -20.79 -2.37 -10.02
CA GLY A 220 -19.69 -3.17 -9.45
C GLY A 220 -19.38 -2.80 -8.01
N ASP A 221 -18.11 -2.63 -7.67
CA ASP A 221 -17.68 -2.40 -6.29
C ASP A 221 -18.14 -1.04 -5.72
N MET A 222 -18.05 -0.91 -4.40
CA MET A 222 -18.31 0.34 -3.68
C MET A 222 -17.11 1.30 -3.79
N VAL A 223 -17.38 2.59 -3.98
CA VAL A 223 -16.37 3.64 -3.72
C VAL A 223 -16.23 3.84 -2.21
N ASN A 224 -15.13 3.34 -1.63
CA ASN A 224 -14.92 3.27 -0.19
C ASN A 224 -13.71 4.08 0.31
N PHE A 225 -12.90 4.66 -0.57
CA PHE A 225 -11.84 5.61 -0.17
C PHE A 225 -11.59 6.74 -1.17
N LEU A 226 -10.99 7.82 -0.69
CA LEU A 226 -10.50 8.98 -1.43
C LEU A 226 -9.06 9.31 -1.02
N ILE A 227 -8.25 9.79 -1.95
CA ILE A 227 -6.90 10.30 -1.68
C ILE A 227 -6.76 11.72 -2.24
N LEU A 228 -6.34 12.67 -1.40
CA LEU A 228 -5.92 14.00 -1.81
C LEU A 228 -4.41 14.05 -1.94
N GLY A 229 -3.93 14.36 -3.14
CA GLY A 229 -2.49 14.49 -3.40
C GLY A 229 -2.15 14.39 -4.88
N SER A 230 -0.94 14.84 -5.23
CA SER A 230 -0.41 14.72 -6.59
C SER A 230 -0.25 13.25 -7.02
N GLU A 231 -0.29 13.00 -8.31
CA GLU A 231 -0.09 11.65 -8.89
C GLU A 231 1.23 10.98 -8.44
N PRO A 232 2.39 11.68 -8.41
CA PRO A 232 3.62 11.09 -7.91
C PRO A 232 3.53 10.72 -6.43
N ALA A 233 2.90 11.57 -5.60
CA ALA A 233 2.72 11.27 -4.18
C ALA A 233 1.81 10.06 -3.97
N MET A 234 0.74 9.93 -4.76
CA MET A 234 -0.17 8.78 -4.74
C MET A 234 0.56 7.49 -5.10
N GLN A 235 1.35 7.47 -6.17
CA GLN A 235 2.13 6.28 -6.52
C GLN A 235 3.19 5.96 -5.46
N GLN A 236 3.84 6.99 -4.91
CA GLN A 236 4.85 6.83 -3.87
C GLN A 236 4.29 6.21 -2.60
N VAL A 237 3.11 6.65 -2.12
CA VAL A 237 2.53 6.10 -0.90
C VAL A 237 2.15 4.62 -1.06
N PHE A 238 1.61 4.23 -2.22
CA PHE A 238 1.30 2.82 -2.49
C PHE A 238 2.56 1.96 -2.58
N THR A 239 3.56 2.42 -3.34
CA THR A 239 4.82 1.67 -3.49
C THR A 239 5.57 1.55 -2.16
N ALA A 240 5.60 2.63 -1.37
CA ALA A 240 6.19 2.61 -0.03
C ALA A 240 5.43 1.67 0.93
N ALA A 241 4.10 1.58 0.79
CA ALA A 241 3.29 0.64 1.56
C ALA A 241 3.36 -0.81 1.06
N GLY A 242 4.21 -1.14 0.08
CA GLY A 242 4.36 -2.51 -0.45
C GLY A 242 3.27 -2.93 -1.45
N TRP A 243 2.42 -2.00 -1.88
CA TRP A 243 1.44 -2.28 -2.93
C TRP A 243 2.12 -2.34 -4.30
N VAL A 244 1.77 -3.36 -5.08
CA VAL A 244 2.29 -3.60 -6.42
C VAL A 244 1.28 -3.10 -7.44
N LYS A 245 1.74 -2.32 -8.42
CA LYS A 245 0.90 -1.87 -9.53
C LYS A 245 0.52 -3.06 -10.40
N VAL A 246 -0.76 -3.17 -10.74
CA VAL A 246 -1.31 -4.23 -11.58
C VAL A 246 -1.84 -3.63 -12.88
N ASP A 247 -1.41 -4.19 -14.01
CA ASP A 247 -1.85 -3.76 -15.33
C ASP A 247 -3.32 -4.15 -15.59
N ALA A 248 -4.07 -3.24 -16.20
CA ALA A 248 -5.50 -3.42 -16.46
C ALA A 248 -5.81 -4.17 -17.76
N ASP A 249 -4.81 -4.41 -18.63
CA ASP A 249 -5.03 -4.63 -20.06
C ASP A 249 -4.62 -6.01 -20.60
N VAL A 250 -4.37 -6.99 -19.73
CA VAL A 250 -4.10 -8.38 -20.16
C VAL A 250 -5.30 -9.27 -19.84
N GLN A 251 -6.46 -8.95 -20.42
CA GLN A 251 -7.69 -9.74 -20.21
C GLN A 251 -7.90 -10.86 -21.25
N ASP A 252 -7.14 -10.89 -22.34
CA ASP A 252 -7.42 -11.87 -23.38
C ASP A 252 -6.56 -13.14 -23.24
N ALA A 253 -7.25 -14.21 -22.80
CA ALA A 253 -7.06 -15.60 -23.22
C ALA A 253 -6.22 -16.59 -22.39
N ILE A 254 -5.83 -16.32 -21.13
CA ILE A 254 -5.20 -17.36 -20.28
C ILE A 254 -5.77 -17.37 -18.85
N LEU A 255 -7.07 -17.69 -18.71
CA LEU A 255 -7.68 -17.94 -17.39
C LEU A 255 -8.32 -19.32 -17.24
N HIS A 256 -8.27 -20.18 -18.26
CA HIS A 256 -8.76 -21.54 -18.15
C HIS A 256 -7.59 -22.51 -17.97
N GLY A 257 -7.33 -22.88 -16.71
CA GLY A 257 -6.50 -24.03 -16.35
C GLY A 257 -5.22 -23.74 -15.56
N VAL A 258 -4.70 -22.51 -15.60
CA VAL A 258 -3.39 -22.21 -14.96
C VAL A 258 -3.53 -21.66 -13.54
N LEU A 259 -4.63 -20.99 -13.22
CA LEU A 259 -4.79 -20.22 -11.98
C LEU A 259 -4.45 -21.03 -10.72
N GLU A 260 -4.90 -22.28 -10.59
CA GLU A 260 -4.67 -23.11 -9.38
C GLU A 260 -3.20 -23.46 -9.12
N SER A 261 -2.34 -23.33 -10.12
CA SER A 261 -0.91 -23.67 -10.02
C SER A 261 0.01 -22.45 -9.96
N ILE A 262 -0.51 -21.23 -9.84
CA ILE A 262 0.27 -19.99 -9.85
C ILE A 262 0.83 -19.70 -8.45
N SER A 263 2.10 -19.29 -8.37
CA SER A 263 2.74 -18.83 -7.13
C SER A 263 2.11 -17.54 -6.58
N LYS A 264 2.27 -17.26 -5.29
CA LYS A 264 1.71 -16.06 -4.64
C LYS A 264 2.12 -14.76 -5.32
N GLU A 265 3.41 -14.59 -5.62
CA GLU A 265 3.96 -13.42 -6.33
C GLU A 265 3.26 -13.20 -7.67
N SER A 266 3.17 -14.25 -8.48
CA SER A 266 2.51 -14.21 -9.78
C SER A 266 1.00 -13.97 -9.68
N TYR A 267 0.36 -14.38 -8.57
CA TYR A 267 -1.05 -14.13 -8.30
C TYR A 267 -1.34 -12.66 -7.96
N VAL A 268 -0.48 -12.01 -7.17
CA VAL A 268 -0.60 -10.59 -6.79
C VAL A 268 -0.45 -9.70 -8.02
N THR A 269 0.40 -10.07 -8.98
CA THR A 269 0.57 -9.35 -10.24
C THR A 269 -0.48 -9.66 -11.31
N MET A 270 -1.46 -10.54 -11.04
CA MET A 270 -2.44 -10.93 -12.07
C MET A 270 -3.33 -9.76 -12.46
N PRO A 271 -3.60 -9.59 -13.78
CA PRO A 271 -4.35 -8.46 -14.30
C PRO A 271 -5.75 -8.39 -13.68
N MET A 272 -6.20 -7.17 -13.43
CA MET A 272 -7.54 -6.88 -12.95
C MET A 272 -8.44 -6.48 -14.11
N SER A 273 -9.71 -6.88 -14.07
CA SER A 273 -10.70 -6.40 -15.03
C SER A 273 -10.86 -4.88 -14.95
N GLN A 274 -11.12 -4.27 -16.11
CA GLN A 274 -11.43 -2.84 -16.18
C GLN A 274 -12.80 -2.55 -15.58
N LEU A 275 -12.84 -1.60 -14.65
CA LEU A 275 -14.05 -1.01 -14.10
C LEU A 275 -14.07 0.50 -14.40
N TYR A 276 -15.27 1.06 -14.42
CA TYR A 276 -15.52 2.39 -14.91
C TYR A 276 -16.06 3.27 -13.80
N LEU A 277 -15.50 4.48 -13.73
CA LEU A 277 -15.98 5.56 -12.89
C LEU A 277 -15.78 6.86 -13.69
N PHE A 278 -16.68 7.83 -13.53
CA PHE A 278 -16.67 9.07 -14.34
C PHE A 278 -16.72 8.81 -15.86
N GLY A 279 -17.32 7.69 -16.29
CA GLY A 279 -17.45 7.33 -17.70
C GLY A 279 -16.16 6.84 -18.37
N ARG A 280 -15.13 6.49 -17.60
CA ARG A 280 -13.81 6.04 -18.12
C ARG A 280 -13.21 4.90 -17.26
N PRO A 281 -12.27 4.10 -17.81
CA PRO A 281 -11.61 3.04 -17.04
C PRO A 281 -10.72 3.61 -15.92
N GLN A 282 -10.32 2.75 -14.98
CA GLN A 282 -9.39 3.09 -13.89
C GLN A 282 -8.04 3.61 -14.41
N ASP A 283 -7.41 4.52 -13.66
CA ASP A 283 -6.05 4.97 -13.97
C ASP A 283 -5.00 4.00 -13.43
N TYR A 284 -5.25 3.44 -12.24
CA TYR A 284 -4.35 2.48 -11.59
C TYR A 284 -5.12 1.34 -10.94
N GLY A 285 -4.51 0.16 -10.98
CA GLY A 285 -4.83 -0.97 -10.12
C GLY A 285 -3.65 -1.26 -9.20
N TRP A 286 -3.94 -1.55 -7.93
CA TRP A 286 -2.93 -1.92 -6.95
C TRP A 286 -3.33 -3.23 -6.27
N ALA A 287 -2.36 -4.08 -5.97
CA ALA A 287 -2.56 -5.30 -5.19
C ALA A 287 -1.51 -5.39 -4.07
N HIS A 288 -1.91 -5.97 -2.95
CA HIS A 288 -1.05 -6.23 -1.82
C HIS A 288 -1.26 -7.66 -1.35
N ALA A 289 -0.16 -8.41 -1.24
CA ALA A 289 -0.20 -9.78 -0.76
C ALA A 289 -0.67 -9.81 0.71
N GLU A 290 -1.24 -10.93 1.13
CA GLU A 290 -1.37 -11.22 2.57
C GLU A 290 -0.12 -11.96 3.08
N PRO A 291 0.37 -11.66 4.29
CA PRO A 291 1.57 -12.28 4.85
C PRO A 291 1.54 -13.81 4.89
N ILE A 292 0.36 -14.40 5.15
CA ILE A 292 0.19 -15.86 5.33
C ILE A 292 -1.18 -16.29 4.80
N SER A 293 -1.29 -16.53 3.49
CA SER A 293 -2.47 -17.23 2.92
C SER A 293 -2.04 -18.34 1.96
N VAL A 294 -2.76 -19.47 2.00
CA VAL A 294 -2.61 -20.63 1.08
C VAL A 294 -3.66 -20.64 -0.01
N VAL A 295 -4.64 -19.76 0.14
CA VAL A 295 -5.70 -19.54 -0.83
C VAL A 295 -5.29 -18.35 -1.68
N LYS A 296 -5.86 -18.27 -2.88
CA LYS A 296 -5.78 -17.12 -3.77
C LYS A 296 -6.48 -15.91 -3.13
N THR A 297 -5.83 -15.30 -2.16
CA THR A 297 -6.27 -14.08 -1.50
C THR A 297 -5.33 -12.94 -1.85
N ARG A 298 -5.90 -11.77 -2.05
CA ARG A 298 -5.16 -10.53 -2.28
C ARG A 298 -6.04 -9.35 -1.90
N ASN A 299 -5.44 -8.40 -1.20
CA ASN A 299 -6.01 -7.08 -1.06
C ASN A 299 -5.79 -6.39 -2.41
N HIS A 300 -6.84 -5.82 -3.01
CA HIS A 300 -6.68 -5.14 -4.28
C HIS A 300 -7.61 -3.93 -4.38
N LEU A 301 -7.20 -2.96 -5.19
CA LEU A 301 -7.99 -1.77 -5.40
C LEU A 301 -7.81 -1.20 -6.79
N ARG A 302 -8.80 -0.40 -7.18
CA ARG A 302 -8.79 0.41 -8.38
C ARG A 302 -8.97 1.87 -7.98
N ILE A 303 -8.30 2.76 -8.69
CA ILE A 303 -8.32 4.19 -8.37
C ILE A 303 -8.41 5.04 -9.65
N TRP A 304 -9.23 6.09 -9.57
CA TRP A 304 -9.54 7.03 -10.64
C TRP A 304 -9.25 8.45 -10.18
N LYS A 305 -8.58 9.24 -11.00
CA LYS A 305 -8.49 10.70 -10.89
C LYS A 305 -9.87 11.33 -11.09
N ALA A 306 -10.37 12.06 -10.10
CA ALA A 306 -11.61 12.81 -10.25
C ALA A 306 -11.48 13.89 -11.33
N PRO A 307 -12.57 14.24 -12.05
CA PRO A 307 -12.57 15.35 -13.01
C PRO A 307 -12.55 16.73 -12.33
N TYR A 308 -12.48 16.78 -11.01
CA TYR A 308 -12.44 17.99 -10.20
C TYR A 308 -11.34 17.90 -9.14
N GLN A 309 -10.99 19.06 -8.60
CA GLN A 309 -9.96 19.24 -7.58
C GLN A 309 -10.61 19.77 -6.30
N VAL A 310 -9.96 19.51 -5.17
CA VAL A 310 -10.36 20.04 -3.86
C VAL A 310 -9.28 21.03 -3.45
N HIS A 311 -9.63 22.33 -3.37
CA HIS A 311 -8.68 23.41 -3.06
C HIS A 311 -7.41 23.43 -3.94
N GLY A 312 -7.52 23.01 -5.20
CA GLY A 312 -6.39 22.92 -6.14
C GLY A 312 -5.52 21.68 -5.97
N GLU A 313 -5.90 20.75 -5.07
CA GLU A 313 -5.28 19.44 -4.95
C GLU A 313 -6.02 18.42 -5.82
N THR A 314 -5.26 17.49 -6.40
CA THR A 314 -5.83 16.38 -7.17
C THR A 314 -6.54 15.43 -6.22
N LEU A 315 -7.81 15.12 -6.55
CA LEU A 315 -8.60 14.13 -5.86
C LEU A 315 -8.56 12.81 -6.63
N TRP A 316 -8.24 11.75 -5.91
CA TRP A 316 -8.34 10.38 -6.37
C TRP A 316 -9.49 9.70 -5.64
N VAL A 317 -10.26 8.90 -6.38
CA VAL A 317 -11.41 8.16 -5.90
C VAL A 317 -11.16 6.70 -6.15
N GLY A 318 -11.39 5.84 -5.17
CA GLY A 318 -11.12 4.42 -5.35
C GLY A 318 -12.12 3.48 -4.70
N ALA A 319 -11.99 2.23 -5.14
CA ALA A 319 -12.72 1.08 -4.66
C ALA A 319 -11.68 0.00 -4.30
N ALA A 320 -11.59 -0.31 -3.01
CA ALA A 320 -10.75 -1.39 -2.50
C ALA A 320 -11.61 -2.59 -2.14
N THR A 321 -11.18 -3.79 -2.53
CA THR A 321 -11.85 -5.07 -2.28
C THR A 321 -10.83 -6.15 -1.92
N HIS A 322 -11.19 -7.02 -0.98
CA HIS A 322 -10.37 -8.16 -0.60
C HIS A 322 -10.84 -9.42 -1.35
N ASP A 323 -9.96 -10.08 -2.09
CA ASP A 323 -10.25 -11.38 -2.69
C ASP A 323 -10.04 -12.48 -1.63
N ILE A 324 -11.06 -13.31 -1.38
CA ILE A 324 -10.99 -14.47 -0.45
C ILE A 324 -10.98 -15.81 -1.20
N GLY A 325 -10.92 -15.80 -2.53
CA GLY A 325 -10.83 -17.00 -3.36
C GLY A 325 -11.39 -16.81 -4.76
N LEU A 326 -11.89 -17.91 -5.34
CA LEU A 326 -12.54 -17.93 -6.65
C LEU A 326 -14.01 -18.32 -6.51
N GLU A 327 -14.86 -17.76 -7.35
CA GLU A 327 -16.28 -18.10 -7.49
C GLU A 327 -16.70 -18.11 -8.96
N ARG A 328 -17.95 -18.51 -9.20
CA ARG A 328 -18.54 -18.53 -10.54
C ARG A 328 -19.20 -17.18 -10.82
N ASP A 329 -18.80 -16.51 -11.91
CA ASP A 329 -19.46 -15.28 -12.37
C ASP A 329 -20.90 -15.61 -12.78
N GLN A 330 -21.87 -14.95 -12.15
CA GLN A 330 -23.29 -15.22 -12.37
C GLN A 330 -23.79 -14.74 -13.75
N ARG A 331 -23.01 -13.90 -14.46
CA ARG A 331 -23.38 -13.37 -15.78
C ARG A 331 -23.02 -14.30 -16.94
N ASN A 332 -21.86 -14.95 -16.86
CA ASN A 332 -21.28 -15.70 -17.98
C ASN A 332 -20.82 -17.11 -17.60
N ASN A 333 -21.06 -17.53 -16.34
CA ASN A 333 -20.67 -18.83 -15.79
C ASN A 333 -19.16 -19.10 -15.77
N GLY A 334 -18.32 -18.09 -16.03
CA GLY A 334 -16.86 -18.14 -15.95
C GLY A 334 -16.35 -18.13 -14.51
N ILE A 335 -15.02 -18.18 -14.35
CA ILE A 335 -14.36 -18.10 -13.05
C ILE A 335 -14.03 -16.63 -12.77
N THR A 336 -14.46 -16.12 -11.62
CA THR A 336 -14.12 -14.79 -11.11
C THR A 336 -13.55 -14.90 -9.70
N HIS A 337 -12.97 -13.81 -9.21
CA HIS A 337 -12.55 -13.71 -7.82
C HIS A 337 -13.78 -13.55 -6.91
N LYS A 338 -13.75 -14.25 -5.77
CA LYS A 338 -14.73 -14.07 -4.69
C LYS A 338 -14.25 -12.95 -3.80
N ILE A 339 -15.03 -11.89 -3.72
CA ILE A 339 -14.75 -10.74 -2.86
C ILE A 339 -15.27 -11.02 -1.44
N ASP A 340 -14.52 -10.59 -0.43
CA ASP A 340 -14.95 -10.59 0.95
C ASP A 340 -16.20 -9.70 1.09
N PRO A 341 -17.31 -10.23 1.63
CA PRO A 341 -18.51 -9.43 1.80
C PRO A 341 -18.31 -8.24 2.76
N ASP A 342 -17.33 -8.26 3.67
CA ASP A 342 -17.08 -7.11 4.57
C ASP A 342 -16.07 -6.12 3.96
N ILE A 343 -16.60 -5.12 3.26
CA ILE A 343 -15.80 -4.11 2.54
C ILE A 343 -15.07 -3.17 3.51
N ASP A 344 -15.54 -3.07 4.74
CA ASP A 344 -14.93 -2.19 5.73
C ASP A 344 -13.55 -2.70 6.16
N LEU A 345 -13.35 -4.02 6.22
CA LEU A 345 -12.06 -4.62 6.57
C LEU A 345 -10.96 -4.21 5.59
N GLU A 346 -11.24 -4.27 4.29
CA GLU A 346 -10.30 -3.85 3.26
C GLU A 346 -10.02 -2.34 3.31
N ARG A 347 -11.05 -1.51 3.55
CA ARG A 347 -10.86 -0.06 3.69
C ARG A 347 -9.95 0.26 4.89
N ASP A 348 -10.15 -0.43 6.00
CA ASP A 348 -9.36 -0.20 7.22
C ASP A 348 -7.94 -0.80 7.07
N TYR A 349 -7.78 -1.88 6.30
CA TYR A 349 -6.48 -2.41 5.87
C TYR A 349 -5.71 -1.39 5.00
N LEU A 350 -6.40 -0.75 4.06
CA LEU A 350 -5.85 0.31 3.24
C LEU A 350 -5.38 1.51 4.08
N GLU A 351 -6.20 1.98 5.04
CA GLU A 351 -5.78 3.04 5.95
C GLU A 351 -4.49 2.66 6.68
N LYS A 352 -4.48 1.47 7.29
CA LYS A 352 -3.38 0.99 8.12
C LYS A 352 -2.07 0.88 7.32
N THR A 353 -2.14 0.28 6.12
CA THR A 353 -0.96 0.13 5.24
C THR A 353 -0.43 1.49 4.77
N LEU A 354 -1.29 2.38 4.25
CA LEU A 354 -0.82 3.67 3.74
C LEU A 354 -0.33 4.60 4.85
N SER A 355 -1.02 4.65 5.99
CA SER A 355 -0.65 5.54 7.10
C SER A 355 0.68 5.15 7.74
N SER A 356 1.00 3.85 7.74
CA SER A 356 2.27 3.34 8.27
C SER A 356 3.50 3.84 7.50
N THR A 357 3.35 4.33 6.27
CA THR A 357 4.46 4.90 5.47
C THR A 357 4.97 6.25 5.99
N GLY A 358 4.18 6.94 6.83
CA GLY A 358 4.46 8.32 7.23
C GLY A 358 4.33 9.36 6.10
N LEU A 359 3.78 8.96 4.94
CA LEU A 359 3.50 9.83 3.79
C LEU A 359 2.05 10.35 3.78
N VAL A 360 1.23 9.93 4.74
CA VAL A 360 -0.13 10.44 4.98
C VAL A 360 -0.06 11.51 6.06
N SER A 361 -0.60 12.69 5.77
CA SER A 361 -0.61 13.84 6.69
C SER A 361 -1.90 13.96 7.49
N GLU A 362 -3.04 13.61 6.91
CA GLU A 362 -4.36 13.72 7.52
C GLU A 362 -5.23 12.54 7.10
N ILE A 363 -6.08 12.08 8.03
CA ILE A 363 -7.03 10.99 7.84
C ILE A 363 -8.38 11.46 8.39
N THR A 364 -9.45 11.19 7.67
CA THR A 364 -10.82 11.36 8.17
C THR A 364 -11.73 10.31 7.56
N TYR A 365 -12.83 10.02 8.23
CA TYR A 365 -13.94 9.26 7.67
C TYR A 365 -15.12 10.19 7.43
N LEU A 366 -15.74 10.09 6.26
CA LEU A 366 -16.98 10.80 5.95
C LEU A 366 -18.11 9.79 5.79
N LEU A 367 -19.26 10.07 6.42
CA LEU A 367 -20.50 9.33 6.18
C LEU A 367 -21.36 10.12 5.18
N PRO A 368 -21.55 9.66 3.92
CA PRO A 368 -22.37 10.37 2.95
C PRO A 368 -23.85 10.38 3.37
N ASP A 369 -24.61 11.38 2.91
CA ASP A 369 -26.04 11.55 3.23
C ASP A 369 -26.89 10.30 2.84
N HIS A 370 -26.48 9.61 1.78
CA HIS A 370 -27.04 8.34 1.34
C HIS A 370 -25.96 7.24 1.42
N PRO A 371 -25.71 6.69 2.62
CA PRO A 371 -24.68 5.70 2.80
C PRO A 371 -25.09 4.40 2.12
N LEU A 372 -24.22 3.88 1.25
CA LEU A 372 -24.38 2.55 0.70
C LEU A 372 -23.96 1.55 1.78
N LYS A 373 -24.87 0.68 2.20
CA LYS A 373 -24.59 -0.30 3.28
C LYS A 373 -24.56 -1.72 2.81
N GLU A 374 -25.33 -2.05 1.78
CA GLU A 374 -25.42 -3.39 1.20
C GLU A 374 -25.62 -3.28 -0.31
N ALA A 375 -25.03 -4.20 -1.06
CA ALA A 375 -25.19 -4.28 -2.51
C ALA A 375 -24.60 -5.59 -3.07
N THR A 376 -24.77 -5.82 -4.37
CA THR A 376 -24.12 -6.90 -5.12
C THR A 376 -23.12 -6.35 -6.13
N THR A 377 -21.98 -6.99 -6.31
CA THR A 377 -21.00 -6.68 -7.37
C THR A 377 -21.55 -7.00 -8.76
N ALA A 378 -20.82 -6.61 -9.81
CA ALA A 378 -21.22 -6.90 -11.19
C ALA A 378 -21.23 -8.42 -11.47
N THR A 379 -20.48 -9.22 -10.72
CA THR A 379 -20.45 -10.68 -10.83
C THR A 379 -21.50 -11.39 -9.96
N GLY A 380 -22.25 -10.63 -9.15
CA GLY A 380 -23.37 -11.11 -8.34
C GLY A 380 -23.03 -11.43 -6.87
N GLY A 381 -21.79 -11.20 -6.42
CA GLY A 381 -21.41 -11.37 -5.02
C GLY A 381 -21.97 -10.26 -4.14
N SER A 382 -22.61 -10.60 -3.01
CA SER A 382 -23.14 -9.61 -2.06
C SER A 382 -22.06 -9.06 -1.13
N PHE A 383 -22.16 -7.79 -0.75
CA PHE A 383 -21.27 -7.16 0.21
C PHE A 383 -22.03 -6.22 1.16
N HIS A 384 -21.41 -5.90 2.29
CA HIS A 384 -21.88 -4.97 3.32
C HIS A 384 -20.79 -3.96 3.76
N SER A 385 -21.23 -2.84 4.34
CA SER A 385 -20.37 -1.75 4.84
C SER A 385 -21.13 -0.86 5.83
N ASN A 386 -20.41 -0.21 6.75
CA ASN A 386 -20.91 0.87 7.59
C ASN A 386 -21.26 2.15 6.80
N GLY A 387 -20.91 2.20 5.51
CA GLY A 387 -21.24 3.28 4.58
C GLY A 387 -20.29 4.48 4.62
N LYS A 388 -19.30 4.48 5.51
CA LYS A 388 -18.27 5.52 5.58
C LYS A 388 -17.28 5.38 4.45
N VAL A 389 -16.70 6.51 4.07
CA VAL A 389 -15.63 6.61 3.08
C VAL A 389 -14.39 7.14 3.77
N LEU A 390 -13.30 6.41 3.63
CA LEU A 390 -11.99 6.82 4.11
C LEU A 390 -11.47 7.96 3.24
N VAL A 391 -10.88 8.98 3.85
CA VAL A 391 -10.25 10.09 3.12
C VAL A 391 -8.86 10.31 3.68
N LEU A 392 -7.86 10.16 2.81
CA LEU A 392 -6.45 10.31 3.14
C LEU A 392 -5.89 11.54 2.42
N LYS A 393 -5.18 12.40 3.13
CA LYS A 393 -4.41 13.49 2.51
C LYS A 393 -2.93 13.20 2.59
N LEU A 394 -2.26 13.17 1.44
CA LEU A 394 -0.84 12.89 1.35
C LEU A 394 -0.01 14.12 1.77
N ALA A 395 1.12 13.87 2.42
CA ALA A 395 2.07 14.90 2.76
C ALA A 395 2.67 15.53 1.49
N GLU A 396 2.83 16.85 1.47
CA GLU A 396 3.60 17.49 0.42
C GLU A 396 5.07 17.07 0.55
N SER A 397 5.67 16.55 -0.52
CA SER A 397 7.09 16.21 -0.54
C SER A 397 7.94 17.42 -0.12
N ALA A 398 8.89 17.23 0.80
CA ALA A 398 9.80 18.28 1.25
C ALA A 398 10.56 18.97 0.10
N THR A 399 10.77 18.25 -1.01
CA THR A 399 11.34 18.80 -2.25
C THR A 399 10.47 19.91 -2.83
N THR A 400 9.15 19.73 -2.87
CA THR A 400 8.19 20.71 -3.37
C THR A 400 8.13 21.95 -2.48
N LEU A 401 8.10 21.77 -1.15
CA LEU A 401 8.17 22.84 -0.16
C LEU A 401 9.47 23.65 -0.28
N SER A 402 10.61 22.98 -0.51
CA SER A 402 11.90 23.65 -0.70
C SER A 402 11.96 24.45 -2.01
N ILE A 403 11.37 23.93 -3.10
CA ILE A 403 11.27 24.61 -4.39
C ILE A 403 10.34 25.83 -4.30
N LEU A 404 9.18 25.69 -3.65
CA LEU A 404 8.23 26.76 -3.40
C LEU A 404 8.86 27.87 -2.54
N LYS A 405 9.55 27.51 -1.45
CA LYS A 405 10.29 28.46 -0.61
C LYS A 405 11.40 29.17 -1.40
N ARG A 406 12.16 28.47 -2.25
CA ARG A 406 13.20 29.05 -3.12
C ARG A 406 12.65 29.95 -4.24
N ARG A 407 11.42 29.71 -4.70
CA ARG A 407 10.73 30.57 -5.69
C ARG A 407 10.14 31.81 -5.02
N ALA A 408 9.53 31.67 -3.85
CA ALA A 408 9.01 32.79 -3.07
C ALA A 408 10.12 33.77 -2.65
N SER A 409 11.28 33.27 -2.21
CA SER A 409 12.44 34.11 -1.87
C SER A 409 13.07 34.80 -3.09
N ARG A 410 13.08 34.15 -4.27
CA ARG A 410 13.48 34.80 -5.53
C ARG A 410 12.52 35.89 -6.00
N CYS A 411 11.22 35.71 -5.81
CA CYS A 411 10.22 36.77 -6.07
C CYS A 411 10.42 37.96 -5.11
N SER A 412 10.63 37.70 -3.82
CA SER A 412 10.90 38.75 -2.83
C SER A 412 12.20 39.53 -3.12
N ALA A 413 13.26 38.83 -3.55
CA ALA A 413 14.52 39.46 -3.95
C ALA A 413 14.38 40.36 -5.20
N ARG A 414 13.56 39.96 -6.19
CA ARG A 414 13.26 40.79 -7.38
C ARG A 414 12.45 42.04 -7.04
N VAL A 415 11.52 41.94 -6.11
CA VAL A 415 10.74 43.10 -5.61
C VAL A 415 11.61 44.03 -4.77
N GLY A 416 12.58 43.49 -4.02
CA GLY A 416 13.57 44.28 -3.26
C GLY A 416 14.57 45.03 -4.14
N LEU A 417 15.01 44.43 -5.26
CA LEU A 417 15.95 45.08 -6.18
C LEU A 417 15.34 46.26 -6.95
N LEU A 418 14.02 46.24 -7.18
CA LEU A 418 13.28 47.34 -7.80
C LEU A 418 12.96 48.50 -6.84
N ARG A 419 13.17 48.33 -5.52
CA ARG A 419 12.97 49.39 -4.51
C ARG A 419 14.25 50.19 -4.18
N ASN A 420 15.41 49.78 -4.68
CA ASN A 420 16.70 50.42 -4.38
C ASN A 420 17.28 51.32 -5.48
N LEU A 421 16.55 51.58 -6.57
CA LEU A 421 16.84 52.72 -7.45
C LEU A 421 16.11 53.97 -6.92
N ARG A 422 16.71 54.63 -5.92
CA ARG A 422 16.28 55.95 -5.45
C ARG A 422 16.96 57.06 -6.25
N CYS A 423 16.15 58.07 -6.61
CA CYS A 423 16.44 59.50 -6.51
C CYS A 423 17.91 59.96 -6.71
N GLY A 424 18.17 60.57 -7.86
CA GLY A 424 19.29 61.47 -8.11
C GLY A 424 18.79 62.61 -9.02
N VAL A 425 19.06 63.85 -8.62
CA VAL A 425 18.43 65.09 -9.08
C VAL A 425 19.17 65.72 -10.28
N LEU A 426 18.42 66.50 -11.06
CA LEU A 426 18.79 67.65 -11.92
C LEU A 426 18.99 67.44 -13.43
N GLY A 427 18.21 68.19 -14.22
CA GLY A 427 18.47 68.45 -15.64
C GLY A 427 17.23 68.91 -16.41
N ILE A 428 16.86 70.18 -16.28
CA ILE A 428 15.88 70.84 -17.18
C ILE A 428 16.54 71.00 -18.55
N PHE A 429 15.97 70.40 -19.59
CA PHE A 429 16.11 70.84 -20.98
C PHE A 429 14.78 70.64 -21.72
N TYR A 430 14.22 71.73 -22.24
CA TYR A 430 13.16 71.73 -23.25
C TYR A 430 13.76 71.31 -24.60
N PHE A 431 13.10 70.43 -25.35
CA PHE A 431 12.92 70.58 -26.80
C PHE A 431 11.79 69.66 -27.33
N SER A 432 11.09 70.21 -28.33
CA SER A 432 9.86 69.74 -28.98
C SER A 432 10.11 68.63 -30.02
N GLY A 433 9.10 67.80 -30.33
CA GLY A 433 9.07 67.04 -31.59
C GLY A 433 8.32 65.69 -31.63
N SER A 434 7.06 65.74 -32.06
CA SER A 434 6.36 64.87 -33.02
C SER A 434 6.57 63.34 -33.09
N ASN A 435 5.46 62.64 -32.80
CA ASN A 435 4.69 61.74 -33.68
C ASN A 435 5.13 60.29 -33.97
N SER A 436 4.11 59.40 -33.92
CA SER A 436 3.88 58.18 -34.71
C SER A 436 4.14 56.78 -34.11
N ASN A 437 3.03 56.12 -33.77
CA ASN A 437 2.66 54.72 -34.08
C ASN A 437 3.74 53.62 -34.11
N SER A 438 3.60 52.61 -33.25
CA SER A 438 3.07 51.31 -33.70
C SER A 438 2.73 50.41 -32.52
N MET A 439 1.63 49.68 -32.71
CA MET A 439 0.87 48.93 -31.73
C MET A 439 1.02 47.45 -32.09
N THR A 440 1.70 46.65 -31.27
CA THR A 440 1.55 45.19 -31.26
C THR A 440 1.41 44.71 -29.82
N ARG A 441 0.18 44.26 -29.54
CA ARG A 441 -0.32 43.86 -28.23
C ARG A 441 0.04 42.40 -27.99
N SER A 442 0.89 42.15 -26.99
CA SER A 442 1.06 40.82 -26.38
C SER A 442 0.44 40.86 -24.98
N THR A 443 -0.55 40.01 -24.75
CA THR A 443 -1.34 39.95 -23.51
C THR A 443 -0.55 39.27 -22.40
N SER A 444 -0.17 40.04 -21.38
CA SER A 444 0.27 39.55 -20.08
C SER A 444 -0.86 39.70 -19.06
N SER A 445 -1.08 38.66 -18.24
CA SER A 445 -2.01 38.65 -17.12
C SER A 445 -1.50 39.54 -15.99
N ALA A 446 -2.28 40.57 -15.63
CA ALA A 446 -2.01 41.42 -14.48
C ALA A 446 -2.66 40.84 -13.21
N CYS A 447 -1.87 40.67 -12.15
CA CYS A 447 -2.37 40.62 -10.78
C CYS A 447 -2.45 42.06 -10.26
N ALA A 448 -3.66 42.51 -9.91
CA ALA A 448 -3.89 43.80 -9.25
C ALA A 448 -3.93 43.60 -7.73
N SER A 449 -3.14 44.36 -6.99
CA SER A 449 -3.29 44.58 -5.55
C SER A 449 -3.26 46.08 -5.28
N GLY A 450 -4.44 46.65 -5.06
CA GLY A 450 -4.62 48.04 -4.64
C GLY A 450 -4.45 48.17 -3.12
N SER A 451 -3.58 49.08 -2.70
CA SER A 451 -3.38 49.48 -1.31
C SER A 451 -4.08 50.83 -1.07
N PHE A 452 -4.93 50.90 -0.04
CA PHE A 452 -5.46 52.14 0.52
C PHE A 452 -4.95 52.30 1.95
N SER A 453 -4.48 53.51 2.25
CA SER A 453 -4.11 54.00 3.58
C SER A 453 -4.82 55.34 3.78
N THR A 454 -5.52 55.50 4.90
CA THR A 454 -5.59 56.75 5.69
C THR A 454 -6.30 56.49 7.02
N SER A 455 -5.70 56.98 8.10
CA SER A 455 -6.16 56.99 9.50
C SER A 455 -7.41 57.86 9.75
N PRO A 456 -8.03 57.82 10.96
CA PRO A 456 -9.46 58.09 11.18
C PRO A 456 -9.76 59.50 11.71
N PRO A 457 -11.05 59.80 11.97
CA PRO A 457 -11.40 60.62 13.12
C PRO A 457 -12.38 59.95 14.10
N LEU A 458 -12.17 60.30 15.37
CA LEU A 458 -13.06 60.12 16.52
C LEU A 458 -14.48 60.61 16.24
N THR A 459 -15.50 59.84 16.66
CA THR A 459 -16.67 60.41 17.35
C THR A 459 -17.30 59.37 18.28
N THR A 460 -17.27 59.69 19.57
CA THR A 460 -18.00 59.08 20.68
C THR A 460 -19.51 59.27 20.52
N LEU A 461 -20.29 58.19 20.67
CA LEU A 461 -21.64 58.25 21.25
C LEU A 461 -21.88 57.00 22.10
N THR A 462 -22.10 57.25 23.38
CA THR A 462 -22.52 56.34 24.45
C THR A 462 -23.96 55.88 24.27
N SER A 463 -24.23 54.58 24.47
CA SER A 463 -25.49 54.11 25.07
C SER A 463 -25.33 52.71 25.66
N THR A 464 -25.25 52.68 26.98
CA THR A 464 -25.47 51.55 27.90
C THR A 464 -26.87 50.95 27.75
N VAL A 465 -26.97 49.62 27.58
CA VAL A 465 -28.11 48.82 28.08
C VAL A 465 -27.60 47.47 28.62
N VAL A 466 -28.15 47.13 29.78
CA VAL A 466 -27.85 46.09 30.78
C VAL A 466 -28.19 44.66 30.31
N PRO A 467 -27.51 43.60 30.82
CA PRO A 467 -27.87 42.21 30.55
C PRO A 467 -29.02 41.73 31.47
N SER A 468 -30.09 41.17 30.89
CA SER A 468 -31.12 40.48 31.65
C SER A 468 -30.79 38.99 31.77
N ARG A 469 -30.48 38.56 33.00
CA ARG A 469 -30.64 37.18 33.46
C ARG A 469 -32.12 36.79 33.38
N ASN A 470 -32.39 35.53 33.07
CA ASN A 470 -33.56 34.84 33.64
C ASN A 470 -33.23 33.38 33.94
N ASN A 471 -33.31 33.06 35.22
CA ASN A 471 -33.38 31.71 35.77
C ASN A 471 -34.79 31.15 35.48
N PHE A 472 -34.89 29.88 35.12
CA PHE A 472 -36.01 29.06 35.56
C PHE A 472 -35.53 27.64 35.82
N ALA A 473 -35.78 27.20 37.05
CA ALA A 473 -35.52 25.87 37.54
C ALA A 473 -36.82 25.05 37.58
N GLU A 474 -36.64 23.73 37.66
CA GLU A 474 -37.50 22.76 38.35
C GLU A 474 -38.64 22.09 37.56
N ARG A 475 -38.48 20.78 37.26
CA ARG A 475 -39.11 19.69 38.04
C ARG A 475 -38.77 18.29 37.49
N THR A 476 -38.32 17.43 38.40
CA THR A 476 -38.32 15.97 38.34
C THR A 476 -39.72 15.40 38.57
N PRO A 477 -39.93 14.11 38.27
CA PRO A 477 -40.26 13.21 39.38
C PRO A 477 -39.48 11.87 39.36
N ARG A 478 -39.28 11.36 40.59
CA ARG A 478 -38.75 10.04 40.96
C ARG A 478 -39.72 8.91 40.57
N GLY A 479 -39.18 7.71 40.34
CA GLY A 479 -39.93 6.44 40.45
C GLY A 479 -39.23 5.22 39.86
N MET A 480 -38.30 4.61 40.61
CA MET A 480 -37.78 3.24 40.46
C MET A 480 -38.86 2.19 40.89
N PRO A 481 -38.72 0.85 40.69
CA PRO A 481 -37.48 0.07 40.80
C PRO A 481 -37.29 -1.15 39.85
N ALA A 482 -36.15 -1.80 40.11
CA ALA A 482 -35.54 -2.97 39.50
C ALA A 482 -36.38 -4.26 39.41
N SER A 483 -36.03 -5.09 38.43
CA SER A 483 -36.09 -6.55 38.54
C SER A 483 -34.83 -7.16 37.91
N ALA A 484 -34.09 -7.91 38.71
CA ALA A 484 -33.13 -8.90 38.27
C ALA A 484 -33.79 -10.28 38.34
N SER A 485 -33.60 -11.13 37.32
CA SER A 485 -33.34 -12.57 37.47
C SER A 485 -33.21 -13.29 36.13
N ASN A 486 -32.04 -13.91 35.94
CA ASN A 486 -31.70 -15.19 35.29
C ASN A 486 -32.66 -15.85 34.28
N GLY A 487 -32.05 -16.25 33.16
CA GLY A 487 -32.47 -17.29 32.22
C GLY A 487 -31.37 -17.49 31.19
#